data_AF-A0A2D6FK17-F1
#
_entry.id   AF-A0A2D6FK17-F1
#
_cell.length_a   1.000
_cell.length_b   1.000
_cell.length_c   1.000
_cell.angle_alpha   90.00
_cell.angle_beta   90.00
_cell.angle_gamma   90.00
#
_symmetry.space_group_name_H-M   'P 1'
#
loop_
_entity.id
_entity.type
_entity.pdbx_description
1 polymer ?
#
loop_
_entity_poly.entity_id
_entity_poly.type
_entity_poly.pdbx_seq_one_letter_code
_entity_poly.pdbx_strand_id
1 'polypeptide(L)'
;MKLKKIKRDDNGLITGGSVNYIFNEDGFIDWRKMIKTEHLVPNRQKTSETDVTKLKDTELIILLGGIKELAQVRGYTDVRYDVKTPASDYVVAICSMTFIPNYETESKEVTFSAIGDAGPHNTHGFGQQFLAACAENRAFVRCVRSFLRISIVANEELPKMVFAPQPASAAAEEHQASPATLLKNLMKEKNVTFETLKKKLEKENYEKVEKIMTVENIPKSKIFELIDRMKKIKA
;
A
#
# COMPACT_ATOMS: atom_id res chain seq x y z
N MET A 1 -5.56 9.17 -33.74
CA MET A 1 -4.27 8.55 -33.34
C MET A 1 -3.98 7.42 -34.31
N LYS A 2 -2.83 7.41 -35.02
CA LYS A 2 -2.49 6.30 -35.94
C LYS A 2 -1.98 5.11 -35.12
N LEU A 3 -2.54 3.92 -35.34
CA LEU A 3 -2.06 2.67 -34.75
C LEU A 3 -0.61 2.41 -35.20
N LYS A 4 0.32 2.31 -34.25
CA LYS A 4 1.68 1.82 -34.51
C LYS A 4 1.69 0.31 -34.28
N LYS A 5 1.90 -0.47 -35.35
CA LYS A 5 2.13 -1.91 -35.22
C LYS A 5 3.51 -2.15 -34.60
N ILE A 6 3.57 -3.00 -33.59
CA ILE A 6 4.84 -3.46 -33.02
C ILE A 6 5.49 -4.40 -34.03
N LYS A 7 6.74 -4.12 -34.39
CA LYS A 7 7.60 -4.99 -35.19
C LYS A 7 8.82 -5.36 -34.36
N ARG A 8 9.34 -6.56 -34.55
CA ARG A 8 10.56 -7.03 -33.89
C ARG A 8 11.64 -7.38 -34.92
N ASP A 9 12.90 -7.25 -34.54
CA ASP A 9 14.05 -7.69 -35.34
C ASP A 9 14.34 -9.19 -35.14
N ASP A 10 15.41 -9.67 -35.78
CA ASP A 10 15.87 -11.06 -35.72
C ASP A 10 16.34 -11.46 -34.30
N ASN A 11 16.64 -10.49 -33.43
CA ASN A 11 16.98 -10.71 -32.03
C ASN A 11 15.74 -10.74 -31.12
N GLY A 12 14.54 -10.56 -31.68
CA GLY A 12 13.28 -10.52 -30.94
C GLY A 12 13.02 -9.17 -30.24
N LEU A 13 13.75 -8.11 -30.57
CA LEU A 13 13.62 -6.78 -29.93
C LEU A 13 12.71 -5.86 -30.73
N ILE A 14 11.96 -5.00 -30.05
CA ILE A 14 11.03 -4.06 -30.69
C ILE A 14 11.81 -3.03 -31.52
N THR A 15 11.47 -2.90 -32.79
CA THR A 15 12.08 -1.95 -33.73
C THR A 15 11.24 -0.70 -33.95
N GLY A 16 11.83 0.31 -34.60
CA GLY A 16 11.13 1.56 -34.94
C GLY A 16 11.23 2.66 -33.87
N GLY A 17 12.19 2.54 -32.96
CA GLY A 17 12.55 3.59 -32.00
C GLY A 17 11.54 3.84 -30.87
N SER A 18 10.56 2.95 -30.68
CA SER A 18 9.59 3.08 -29.59
C SER A 18 10.11 2.58 -28.23
N VAL A 19 11.22 1.86 -28.22
CA VAL A 19 11.86 1.32 -27.01
C VAL A 19 13.35 1.59 -27.08
N ASN A 20 13.90 2.20 -26.02
CA ASN A 20 15.33 2.47 -25.89
C ASN A 20 15.95 1.37 -25.03
N TYR A 21 16.39 0.27 -25.65
CA TYR A 21 17.02 -0.84 -24.94
C TYR A 21 18.37 -0.42 -24.34
N ILE A 22 18.59 -0.78 -23.08
CA ILE A 22 19.85 -0.58 -22.36
C ILE A 22 20.50 -1.95 -22.19
N PHE A 23 21.76 -2.08 -22.59
CA PHE A 23 22.51 -3.33 -22.52
C PHE A 23 23.58 -3.25 -21.43
N ASN A 24 23.87 -4.39 -20.79
CA ASN A 24 25.01 -4.52 -19.88
C ASN A 24 26.29 -4.89 -20.64
N GLU A 25 27.41 -5.01 -19.93
CA GLU A 25 28.73 -5.33 -20.51
C GLU A 25 28.77 -6.72 -21.18
N ASP A 26 27.93 -7.64 -20.71
CA ASP A 26 27.78 -8.99 -21.25
C ASP A 26 26.87 -9.06 -22.49
N GLY A 27 26.29 -7.92 -22.89
CA GLY A 27 25.39 -7.84 -24.04
C GLY A 27 23.95 -8.28 -23.78
N PHE A 28 23.54 -8.54 -22.53
CA PHE A 28 22.15 -8.77 -22.13
C PHE A 28 21.40 -7.46 -21.89
N ILE A 29 20.06 -7.48 -21.90
CA ILE A 29 19.26 -6.29 -21.59
C ILE A 29 19.28 -6.05 -20.08
N ASP A 30 19.60 -4.81 -19.69
CA ASP A 30 19.46 -4.34 -18.32
C ASP A 30 18.00 -3.96 -18.04
N TRP A 31 17.16 -4.98 -17.84
CA TRP A 31 15.72 -4.82 -17.58
C TRP A 31 15.42 -3.94 -16.35
N ARG A 32 16.36 -3.88 -15.41
CA ARG A 32 16.29 -3.00 -14.25
C ARG A 32 16.45 -1.53 -14.67
N LYS A 33 17.42 -1.18 -15.51
CA LYS A 33 17.57 0.19 -16.02
C LYS A 33 16.47 0.61 -17.00
N MET A 34 15.77 -0.36 -17.59
CA MET A 34 14.61 -0.11 -18.46
C MET A 34 13.35 0.36 -17.71
N ILE A 35 13.30 0.23 -16.38
CA ILE A 35 12.16 0.72 -15.58
C ILE A 35 12.19 2.24 -15.54
N LYS A 36 11.13 2.87 -16.01
CA LYS A 36 10.97 4.33 -15.91
C LYS A 36 10.86 4.76 -14.45
N THR A 37 11.45 5.91 -14.13
CA THR A 37 11.44 6.49 -12.78
C THR A 37 10.04 6.76 -12.25
N GLU A 38 9.04 7.01 -13.12
CA GLU A 38 7.63 7.18 -12.75
C GLU A 38 6.99 5.92 -12.11
N HIS A 39 7.57 4.75 -12.38
CA HIS A 39 7.15 3.47 -11.81
C HIS A 39 7.99 3.04 -10.61
N LEU A 40 8.89 3.90 -10.13
CA LEU A 40 9.72 3.66 -8.96
C LEU A 40 9.28 4.57 -7.82
N VAL A 41 9.18 4.01 -6.62
CA VAL A 41 8.92 4.77 -5.40
C VAL A 41 9.90 4.38 -4.30
N PRO A 42 10.25 5.32 -3.39
CA PRO A 42 11.14 5.03 -2.27
C PRO A 42 10.47 4.08 -1.27
N ASN A 43 11.22 3.07 -0.83
CA ASN A 43 10.84 2.26 0.31
C ASN A 43 11.10 3.03 1.61
N ARG A 44 10.06 3.70 2.11
CA ARG A 44 10.09 4.48 3.36
C ARG A 44 10.46 3.70 4.62
N GLN A 45 10.47 2.37 4.58
CA GLN A 45 10.97 1.56 5.71
C GLN A 45 12.50 1.48 5.75
N LYS A 46 13.17 1.78 4.63
CA LYS A 46 14.61 1.63 4.49
C LYS A 46 15.34 2.95 4.25
N THR A 47 14.65 3.97 3.77
CA THR A 47 15.26 5.27 3.45
C THR A 47 14.33 6.45 3.66
N SER A 48 14.91 7.59 4.05
CA SER A 48 14.25 8.90 4.08
C SER A 48 14.41 9.68 2.76
N GLU A 49 15.37 9.29 1.92
CA GLU A 49 15.58 9.91 0.61
C GLU A 49 14.35 9.72 -0.29
N THR A 50 13.97 10.78 -0.99
CA THR A 50 12.79 10.83 -1.87
C THR A 50 13.17 10.69 -3.34
N ASP A 51 14.40 11.04 -3.68
CA ASP A 51 14.93 11.01 -5.03
C ASP A 51 15.33 9.58 -5.42
N VAL A 52 14.48 8.93 -6.22
CA VAL A 52 14.67 7.53 -6.66
C VAL A 52 15.96 7.30 -7.46
N THR A 53 16.58 8.35 -8.01
CA THR A 53 17.83 8.24 -8.77
C THR A 53 19.05 8.02 -7.87
N LYS A 54 18.93 8.34 -6.58
CA LYS A 54 19.99 8.19 -5.57
C LYS A 54 19.84 6.91 -4.73
N LEU A 55 18.76 6.17 -4.93
CA LEU A 55 18.43 5.01 -4.12
C LEU A 55 19.03 3.73 -4.67
N LYS A 56 19.44 2.85 -3.76
CA LYS A 56 19.82 1.47 -4.09
C LYS A 56 18.57 0.65 -4.38
N ASP A 57 18.73 -0.44 -5.11
CA ASP A 57 17.63 -1.35 -5.43
C ASP A 57 16.88 -1.88 -4.20
N THR A 58 17.59 -2.09 -3.09
CA THR A 58 16.98 -2.52 -1.81
C THR A 58 16.05 -1.48 -1.21
N GLU A 59 16.23 -0.20 -1.55
CA GLU A 59 15.49 0.96 -1.08
C GLU A 59 14.40 1.41 -2.06
N LEU A 60 14.25 0.72 -3.19
CA LEU A 60 13.26 1.00 -4.20
C LEU A 60 12.08 0.02 -4.11
N ILE A 61 10.95 0.44 -4.66
CA ILE A 61 9.77 -0.38 -4.88
C ILE A 61 9.29 -0.12 -6.31
N ILE A 62 8.99 -1.19 -7.06
CA ILE A 62 8.41 -1.07 -8.40
C ILE A 62 6.88 -1.09 -8.32
N LEU A 63 6.22 -0.15 -8.98
CA LEU A 63 4.77 -0.14 -9.15
C LEU A 63 4.32 -1.16 -10.21
N LEU A 64 3.11 -1.71 -10.06
CA LEU A 64 2.53 -2.69 -10.99
C LEU A 64 2.58 -2.23 -12.45
N GLY A 65 2.40 -0.92 -12.71
CA GLY A 65 2.50 -0.32 -14.04
C GLY A 65 3.84 -0.59 -14.72
N GLY A 66 4.95 -0.41 -14.02
CA GLY A 66 6.29 -0.65 -14.55
C GLY A 66 6.50 -2.11 -14.94
N ILE A 67 6.01 -3.04 -14.13
CA ILE A 67 6.09 -4.48 -14.44
C ILE A 67 5.24 -4.84 -15.67
N LYS A 68 4.04 -4.28 -15.78
CA LYS A 68 3.18 -4.49 -16.96
C LYS A 68 3.82 -3.93 -18.23
N GLU A 69 4.43 -2.75 -18.17
CA GLU A 69 5.17 -2.18 -19.30
C GLU A 69 6.35 -3.06 -19.70
N LEU A 70 7.16 -3.52 -18.73
CA LEU A 70 8.27 -4.43 -19.01
C LEU A 70 7.82 -5.75 -19.63
N ALA A 71 6.73 -6.35 -19.13
CA ALA A 71 6.17 -7.57 -19.71
C ALA A 71 5.76 -7.36 -21.17
N GLN A 72 5.16 -6.21 -21.50
CA GLN A 72 4.79 -5.88 -22.88
C GLN A 72 6.03 -5.66 -23.78
N VAL A 73 7.05 -4.96 -23.27
CA VAL A 73 8.31 -4.75 -24.01
C VAL A 73 9.02 -6.09 -24.25
N ARG A 74 9.15 -6.93 -23.22
CA ARG A 74 9.72 -8.27 -23.31
C ARG A 74 8.94 -9.15 -24.28
N GLY A 75 7.61 -9.04 -24.27
CA GLY A 75 6.70 -9.78 -25.14
C GLY A 75 6.41 -11.19 -24.62
N TYR A 76 5.15 -11.59 -24.73
CA TYR A 76 4.65 -12.92 -24.38
C TYR A 76 3.53 -13.33 -25.35
N THR A 77 3.36 -14.63 -25.55
CA THR A 77 2.28 -15.22 -26.36
C THR A 77 1.08 -15.61 -25.50
N ASP A 78 1.31 -15.91 -24.22
CA ASP A 78 0.30 -16.43 -23.32
C ASP A 78 0.55 -16.01 -21.87
N VAL A 79 -0.53 -15.77 -21.14
CA VAL A 79 -0.53 -15.61 -19.68
C VAL A 79 -1.74 -16.36 -19.12
N ARG A 80 -1.46 -17.30 -18.22
CA ARG A 80 -2.48 -18.15 -17.59
C ARG A 80 -2.38 -18.05 -16.07
N TYR A 81 -3.54 -18.13 -15.43
CA TYR A 81 -3.65 -18.18 -13.98
C TYR A 81 -4.37 -19.45 -13.53
N ASP A 82 -3.75 -20.20 -12.62
CA ASP A 82 -4.43 -21.23 -11.82
C ASP A 82 -4.70 -20.64 -10.44
N VAL A 83 -5.98 -20.43 -10.09
CA VAL A 83 -6.40 -19.80 -8.84
C VAL A 83 -7.08 -20.83 -7.97
N LYS A 84 -6.60 -20.98 -6.73
CA LYS A 84 -7.11 -21.90 -5.73
C LYS A 84 -7.42 -21.17 -4.42
N THR A 85 -8.50 -21.58 -3.78
CA THR A 85 -8.94 -21.05 -2.48
C THR A 85 -8.85 -22.16 -1.43
N PRO A 86 -7.67 -22.45 -0.85
CA PRO A 86 -7.51 -23.53 0.12
C PRO A 86 -8.27 -23.27 1.44
N ALA A 87 -8.65 -22.03 1.71
CA ALA A 87 -9.52 -21.63 2.82
C ALA A 87 -10.46 -20.50 2.37
N SER A 88 -11.50 -20.22 3.16
CA SER A 88 -12.50 -19.19 2.84
C SER A 88 -11.93 -17.77 2.75
N ASP A 89 -10.82 -17.52 3.43
CA ASP A 89 -10.13 -16.24 3.54
C ASP A 89 -8.69 -16.31 2.99
N TYR A 90 -8.38 -17.31 2.15
CA TYR A 90 -7.05 -17.44 1.59
C TYR A 90 -7.11 -17.85 0.11
N VAL A 91 -6.41 -17.08 -0.72
CA VAL A 91 -6.35 -17.30 -2.16
C VAL A 91 -4.89 -17.44 -2.59
N VAL A 92 -4.63 -18.44 -3.43
CA VAL A 92 -3.35 -18.68 -4.09
C VAL A 92 -3.57 -18.62 -5.59
N ALA A 93 -2.74 -17.86 -6.29
CA ALA A 93 -2.70 -17.80 -7.74
C ALA A 93 -1.33 -18.23 -8.24
N ILE A 94 -1.30 -19.03 -9.30
CA ILE A 94 -0.09 -19.37 -10.04
C ILE A 94 -0.18 -18.68 -11.39
N CYS A 95 0.70 -17.71 -11.63
CA CYS A 95 0.84 -17.06 -12.93
C CYS A 95 1.86 -17.84 -13.75
N SER A 96 1.48 -18.27 -14.95
CA SER A 96 2.38 -18.88 -15.93
C SER A 96 2.39 -18.03 -17.19
N MET A 97 3.57 -17.60 -17.62
CA MET A 97 3.75 -16.75 -18.80
C MET A 97 4.65 -17.43 -19.81
N THR A 98 4.23 -17.44 -21.07
CA THR A 98 5.03 -17.91 -22.19
C THR A 98 5.64 -16.70 -22.89
N PHE A 99 6.93 -16.47 -22.65
CA PHE A 99 7.67 -15.36 -23.23
C PHE A 99 8.13 -15.68 -24.65
N ILE A 100 8.01 -14.70 -25.55
CA ILE A 100 8.43 -14.89 -26.95
C ILE A 100 9.95 -15.16 -27.02
N PRO A 101 10.40 -15.87 -28.07
CA PRO A 101 11.82 -16.00 -28.39
C PRO A 101 12.55 -14.65 -28.50
N ASN A 102 13.75 -14.59 -27.95
CA ASN A 102 14.71 -13.51 -28.20
C ASN A 102 16.15 -14.03 -28.07
N TYR A 103 17.13 -13.19 -28.38
CA TYR A 103 18.54 -13.58 -28.29
C TYR A 103 18.98 -14.00 -26.87
N GLU A 104 18.40 -13.42 -25.82
CA GLU A 104 18.69 -13.78 -24.41
C GLU A 104 18.22 -15.20 -24.04
N THR A 105 17.34 -15.80 -24.84
CA THR A 105 16.76 -17.12 -24.67
C THR A 105 17.15 -18.08 -25.79
N GLU A 106 18.26 -17.79 -26.49
CA GLU A 106 18.75 -18.58 -27.64
C GLU A 106 17.67 -18.76 -28.73
N SER A 107 16.83 -17.74 -28.92
CA SER A 107 15.69 -17.78 -29.85
C SER A 107 14.70 -18.92 -29.57
N LYS A 108 14.57 -19.33 -28.30
CA LYS A 108 13.57 -20.32 -27.85
C LYS A 108 12.47 -19.64 -27.07
N GLU A 109 11.27 -20.19 -27.19
CA GLU A 109 10.15 -19.81 -26.34
C GLU A 109 10.38 -20.36 -24.93
N VAL A 110 10.13 -19.53 -23.90
CA VAL A 110 10.33 -19.93 -22.50
C VAL A 110 9.06 -19.69 -21.71
N THR A 111 8.56 -20.74 -21.08
CA THR A 111 7.48 -20.62 -20.09
C THR A 111 8.09 -20.51 -18.69
N PHE A 112 7.69 -19.47 -17.96
CA PHE A 112 8.06 -19.27 -16.57
C PHE A 112 6.80 -19.15 -15.72
N SER A 113 6.86 -19.59 -14.46
CA SER A 113 5.73 -19.51 -13.55
C SER A 113 6.13 -19.02 -12.18
N ALA A 114 5.25 -18.30 -11.52
CA ALA A 114 5.41 -17.91 -10.13
C ALA A 114 4.09 -17.93 -9.36
N ILE A 115 4.22 -17.97 -8.04
CA ILE A 115 3.10 -18.11 -7.11
C ILE A 115 2.89 -16.79 -6.36
N GLY A 116 1.64 -16.39 -6.22
CA GLY A 116 1.18 -15.29 -5.37
C GLY A 116 0.08 -15.76 -4.44
N ASP A 117 0.06 -15.22 -3.23
CA ASP A 117 -0.89 -15.58 -2.19
C ASP A 117 -1.46 -14.33 -1.53
N ALA A 118 -2.72 -14.42 -1.10
CA ALA A 118 -3.43 -13.35 -0.43
C ALA A 118 -4.38 -13.91 0.64
N GLY A 119 -4.28 -13.37 1.85
CA GLY A 119 -5.17 -13.61 2.97
C GLY A 119 -5.09 -12.47 4.00
N PRO A 120 -5.85 -12.55 5.11
CA PRO A 120 -5.93 -11.50 6.13
C PRO A 120 -4.58 -11.05 6.70
N HIS A 121 -3.61 -11.96 6.75
CA HIS A 121 -2.31 -11.73 7.38
C HIS A 121 -1.25 -11.12 6.45
N ASN A 122 -1.47 -11.13 5.14
CA ASN A 122 -0.52 -10.59 4.16
C ASN A 122 -1.15 -9.52 3.26
N THR A 123 -2.44 -9.23 3.43
CA THR A 123 -3.21 -8.22 2.70
C THR A 123 -3.90 -7.29 3.69
N HIS A 124 -4.02 -5.99 3.39
CA HIS A 124 -4.53 -5.00 4.35
C HIS A 124 -5.48 -3.97 3.72
N GLY A 125 -6.38 -3.43 4.54
CA GLY A 125 -7.35 -2.40 4.17
C GLY A 125 -8.26 -2.87 3.03
N PHE A 126 -8.54 -1.98 2.08
CA PHE A 126 -9.36 -2.28 0.89
C PHE A 126 -8.96 -3.55 0.15
N GLY A 127 -7.68 -3.94 0.17
CA GLY A 127 -7.20 -5.14 -0.52
C GLY A 127 -7.78 -6.45 0.04
N GLN A 128 -8.18 -6.49 1.32
CA GLN A 128 -8.77 -7.70 1.92
C GLN A 128 -10.14 -8.04 1.31
N GLN A 129 -10.80 -7.07 0.67
CA GLN A 129 -12.04 -7.31 -0.08
C GLN A 129 -11.78 -7.96 -1.45
N PHE A 130 -10.52 -8.01 -1.91
CA PHE A 130 -10.13 -8.45 -3.25
C PHE A 130 -8.95 -9.42 -3.22
N LEU A 131 -8.99 -10.44 -2.33
CA LEU A 131 -7.90 -11.40 -2.15
C LEU A 131 -7.48 -12.08 -3.47
N ALA A 132 -8.44 -12.47 -4.32
CA ALA A 132 -8.12 -13.07 -5.61
C ALA A 132 -7.30 -12.16 -6.52
N ALA A 133 -7.68 -10.88 -6.64
CA ALA A 133 -6.95 -9.90 -7.44
C ALA A 133 -5.55 -9.61 -6.83
N CYS A 134 -5.44 -9.58 -5.50
CA CYS A 134 -4.16 -9.44 -4.82
C CYS A 134 -3.23 -10.62 -5.09
N ALA A 135 -3.74 -11.86 -5.00
CA ALA A 135 -2.96 -13.07 -5.29
C ALA A 135 -2.52 -13.11 -6.77
N GLU A 136 -3.41 -12.76 -7.70
CA GLU A 136 -3.14 -12.69 -9.13
C GLU A 136 -2.03 -11.68 -9.45
N ASN A 137 -2.16 -10.44 -8.97
CA ASN A 137 -1.16 -9.40 -9.18
C ASN A 137 0.21 -9.80 -8.58
N ARG A 138 0.22 -10.40 -7.39
CA ARG A 138 1.45 -10.92 -6.78
C ARG A 138 2.12 -11.99 -7.63
N ALA A 139 1.34 -12.95 -8.12
CA ALA A 139 1.84 -14.02 -8.96
C ALA A 139 2.41 -13.47 -10.28
N PHE A 140 1.68 -12.57 -10.93
CA PHE A 140 2.11 -11.89 -12.16
C PHE A 140 3.44 -11.16 -11.96
N VAL A 141 3.52 -10.34 -10.92
CA VAL A 141 4.71 -9.53 -10.69
C VAL A 141 5.91 -10.39 -10.37
N ARG A 142 5.76 -11.41 -9.52
CA ARG A 142 6.83 -12.39 -9.23
C ARG A 142 7.29 -13.10 -10.50
N CYS A 143 6.37 -13.48 -11.38
CA CYS A 143 6.68 -14.18 -12.63
C CYS A 143 7.55 -13.32 -13.55
N VAL A 144 7.09 -12.10 -13.87
CA VAL A 144 7.81 -11.18 -14.76
C VAL A 144 9.14 -10.75 -14.13
N ARG A 145 9.12 -10.32 -12.86
CA ARG A 145 10.31 -9.79 -12.18
C ARG A 145 11.42 -10.83 -12.07
N SER A 146 11.07 -12.08 -11.73
CA SER A 146 12.05 -13.17 -11.59
C SER A 146 12.61 -13.59 -12.95
N PHE A 147 11.75 -13.70 -13.97
CA PHE A 147 12.19 -14.03 -15.33
C PHE A 147 13.15 -12.97 -15.89
N LEU A 148 12.87 -11.69 -15.66
CA LEU A 148 13.72 -10.56 -16.07
C LEU A 148 14.90 -10.28 -15.12
N ARG A 149 15.11 -11.12 -14.08
CA ARG A 149 16.20 -11.00 -13.09
C ARG A 149 16.26 -9.65 -12.37
N ILE A 150 15.11 -9.04 -12.11
CA ILE A 150 15.01 -7.75 -11.42
C ILE A 150 14.97 -7.99 -9.90
N SER A 151 15.89 -7.37 -9.16
CA SER A 151 16.01 -7.55 -7.71
C SER A 151 15.11 -6.61 -6.88
N ILE A 152 14.68 -5.48 -7.43
CA ILE A 152 13.79 -4.55 -6.71
C ILE A 152 12.43 -5.22 -6.50
N VAL A 153 11.99 -5.30 -5.25
CA VAL A 153 10.67 -5.84 -4.89
C VAL A 153 9.56 -4.93 -5.42
N ALA A 154 8.46 -5.53 -5.89
CA ALA A 154 7.32 -4.74 -6.30
C ALA A 154 6.35 -4.45 -5.16
N ASN A 155 5.55 -3.40 -5.32
CA ASN A 155 4.57 -2.96 -4.32
C ASN A 155 3.57 -4.06 -3.95
N GLU A 156 3.18 -4.89 -4.92
CA GLU A 156 2.25 -6.01 -4.70
C GLU A 156 2.85 -7.10 -3.78
N GLU A 157 4.16 -7.26 -3.76
CA GLU A 157 4.87 -8.29 -2.97
C GLU A 157 5.12 -7.88 -1.53
N LEU A 158 4.94 -6.60 -1.21
CA LEU A 158 5.17 -6.09 0.13
C LEU A 158 3.94 -6.35 1.01
N PRO A 159 4.13 -6.69 2.30
CA PRO A 159 3.08 -6.44 3.27
C PRO A 159 2.81 -4.93 3.20
N LYS A 160 1.56 -4.52 2.93
CA LYS A 160 1.27 -3.09 2.73
C LYS A 160 1.95 -2.31 3.84
N MET A 161 2.65 -1.27 3.41
CA MET A 161 3.22 -0.29 4.30
C MET A 161 2.11 0.13 5.25
N VAL A 162 2.28 -0.22 6.52
CA VAL A 162 1.75 0.65 7.53
C VAL A 162 2.59 1.92 7.36
N PHE A 163 2.18 2.81 6.44
CA PHE A 163 2.42 4.22 6.67
C PHE A 163 1.90 4.40 8.08
N ALA A 164 2.82 4.59 9.04
CA ALA A 164 2.53 4.51 10.46
C ALA A 164 1.12 5.09 10.67
N PRO A 165 0.16 4.32 11.18
CA PRO A 165 -1.05 4.95 11.63
C PRO A 165 -0.52 5.83 12.76
N GLN A 166 -0.93 7.10 12.83
CA GLN A 166 -1.09 7.62 14.18
C GLN A 166 -1.80 6.52 14.98
N PRO A 167 -1.27 6.14 16.16
CA PRO A 167 -1.43 4.81 16.71
C PRO A 167 -2.90 4.43 16.77
N ALA A 168 -3.29 3.46 15.94
CA ALA A 168 -4.61 2.85 15.98
C ALA A 168 -4.51 1.62 16.88
N SER A 169 -4.73 1.84 18.17
CA SER A 169 -5.23 0.80 19.06
C SER A 169 -6.59 0.36 18.53
N ALA A 170 -6.69 -0.89 18.09
CA ALA A 170 -7.95 -1.52 17.73
C ALA A 170 -8.79 -1.77 18.99
N ALA A 171 -9.65 -0.80 19.33
CA ALA A 171 -10.96 -0.99 19.95
C ALA A 171 -11.69 0.36 19.96
N ALA A 172 -12.95 0.35 19.52
CA ALA A 172 -13.91 1.46 19.44
C ALA A 172 -13.73 2.43 18.26
N GLU A 173 -14.30 2.04 17.12
CA GLU A 173 -14.98 3.00 16.25
C GLU A 173 -16.14 3.61 17.04
N GLU A 174 -15.98 4.85 17.52
CA GLU A 174 -17.05 5.85 17.60
C GLU A 174 -16.46 7.25 17.91
N HIS A 175 -16.58 8.15 16.92
CA HIS A 175 -16.48 9.62 17.04
C HIS A 175 -15.11 10.27 17.32
N GLN A 176 -14.30 10.46 16.25
CA GLN A 176 -13.22 11.46 16.22
C GLN A 176 -13.69 12.94 16.30
N ALA A 177 -14.99 13.19 16.46
CA ALA A 177 -15.55 14.53 16.73
C ALA A 177 -16.61 14.50 17.84
N SER A 178 -16.42 13.68 18.88
CA SER A 178 -17.33 13.70 20.03
C SER A 178 -17.08 14.96 20.88
N PRO A 179 -18.14 15.68 21.34
CA PRO A 179 -18.00 16.79 22.28
C PRO A 179 -17.24 16.38 23.56
N ALA A 180 -17.34 15.12 23.98
CA ALA A 180 -16.63 14.60 25.16
C ALA A 180 -15.11 14.60 24.96
N THR A 181 -14.63 14.34 23.74
CA THR A 181 -13.20 14.38 23.39
C THR A 181 -12.66 15.81 23.44
N LEU A 182 -13.44 16.79 22.97
CA LEU A 182 -13.09 18.21 23.07
C LEU A 182 -12.98 18.68 24.52
N LEU A 183 -13.93 18.27 25.37
CA LEU A 183 -13.89 18.58 26.81
C LEU A 183 -12.67 17.93 27.50
N LYS A 184 -12.36 16.67 27.20
CA LYS A 184 -11.16 16.00 27.74
C LYS A 184 -9.86 16.72 27.37
N ASN A 185 -9.74 17.22 26.14
CA ASN A 185 -8.56 17.97 25.71
C ASN A 185 -8.45 19.32 26.42
N LEU A 186 -9.56 20.03 26.57
CA LEU A 186 -9.60 21.32 27.28
C LEU A 186 -9.32 21.16 28.77
N MET A 187 -9.76 20.05 29.38
CA MET A 187 -9.42 19.67 30.75
C MET A 187 -7.91 19.44 30.93
N LYS A 188 -7.23 18.82 29.97
CA LYS A 188 -5.77 18.67 29.99
C LYS A 188 -5.06 20.01 29.86
N GLU A 189 -5.50 20.86 28.93
CA GLU A 189 -4.90 22.18 28.68
C GLU A 189 -5.01 23.10 29.91
N LYS A 190 -6.15 23.06 30.61
CA LYS A 190 -6.40 23.87 31.82
C LYS A 190 -6.05 23.15 33.13
N ASN A 191 -5.42 21.98 33.05
CA ASN A 191 -5.03 21.14 34.19
C ASN A 191 -6.18 20.87 35.19
N VAL A 192 -7.39 20.68 34.68
CA VAL A 192 -8.60 20.39 35.48
C VAL A 192 -8.84 18.89 35.53
N THR A 193 -8.84 18.32 36.73
CA THR A 193 -9.14 16.89 36.93
C THR A 193 -10.64 16.61 36.90
N PHE A 194 -11.02 15.39 36.52
CA PHE A 194 -12.42 14.94 36.52
C PHE A 194 -13.08 15.07 37.90
N GLU A 195 -12.35 14.83 38.98
CA GLU A 195 -12.85 15.01 40.34
C GLU A 195 -13.20 16.47 40.65
N THR A 196 -12.39 17.41 40.17
CA THR A 196 -12.66 18.85 40.33
C THR A 196 -13.89 19.27 39.53
N LEU A 197 -14.05 18.72 38.32
CA LEU A 197 -15.23 18.94 37.49
C LEU A 197 -16.49 18.35 38.16
N LYS A 198 -16.39 17.13 38.71
CA LYS A 198 -17.49 16.46 39.41
C LYS A 198 -17.91 17.22 40.66
N LYS A 199 -16.97 17.61 41.53
CA LYS A 199 -17.23 18.46 42.71
C LYS A 199 -17.93 19.78 42.35
N LYS A 200 -17.59 20.36 41.19
CA LYS A 200 -18.24 21.60 40.71
C LYS A 200 -19.66 21.35 40.22
N LEU A 201 -19.91 20.21 39.55
CA LEU A 201 -21.27 19.80 39.16
C LEU A 201 -22.14 19.44 40.37
N GLU A 202 -21.57 18.86 41.43
CA GLU A 202 -22.24 18.61 42.72
C GLU A 202 -22.61 19.94 43.40
N LYS A 203 -21.70 20.91 43.41
CA LYS A 203 -21.94 22.25 43.97
C LYS A 203 -23.00 23.04 43.20
N GLU A 204 -23.19 22.76 41.91
CA GLU A 204 -24.22 23.37 41.05
C GLU A 204 -25.58 22.63 41.09
N ASN A 205 -25.74 21.66 42.00
CA ASN A 205 -26.97 20.89 42.24
C ASN A 205 -27.52 20.22 40.96
N TYR A 206 -26.64 19.70 40.11
CA TYR A 206 -27.07 19.02 38.89
C TYR A 206 -27.71 17.66 39.23
N GLU A 207 -28.99 17.48 38.91
CA GLU A 207 -29.83 16.35 39.37
C GLU A 207 -29.33 14.94 39.00
N LYS A 208 -28.34 14.81 38.10
CA LYS A 208 -27.86 13.53 37.57
C LYS A 208 -26.39 13.23 37.87
N VAL A 209 -25.75 13.93 38.82
CA VAL A 209 -24.30 13.77 39.08
C VAL A 209 -23.91 12.36 39.52
N GLU A 210 -24.78 11.67 40.26
CA GLU A 210 -24.53 10.29 40.70
C GLU A 210 -24.39 9.29 39.54
N LYS A 211 -24.99 9.59 38.37
CA LYS A 211 -24.90 8.76 37.16
C LYS A 211 -23.70 9.08 36.26
N ILE A 212 -22.89 10.08 36.62
CA ILE A 212 -21.72 10.52 35.85
C ILE A 212 -20.46 9.84 36.43
N MET A 213 -20.11 8.68 35.87
CA MET A 213 -18.87 7.96 36.21
C MET A 213 -17.69 8.37 35.33
N THR A 214 -17.96 8.76 34.07
CA THR A 214 -16.94 9.23 33.13
C THR A 214 -17.44 10.47 32.37
N VAL A 215 -16.53 11.16 31.68
CA VAL A 215 -16.84 12.33 30.83
C VAL A 215 -17.81 11.99 29.68
N GLU A 216 -17.88 10.72 29.27
CA GLU A 216 -18.77 10.23 28.22
C GLU A 216 -20.23 10.11 28.68
N ASN A 217 -20.46 9.96 29.99
CA ASN A 217 -21.79 9.89 30.59
C ASN A 217 -22.43 11.28 30.79
N ILE A 218 -21.74 12.36 30.42
CA ILE A 218 -22.27 13.73 30.50
C ILE A 218 -23.15 14.00 29.27
N PRO A 219 -24.39 14.49 29.42
CA PRO A 219 -25.22 14.87 28.28
C PRO A 219 -24.54 15.91 27.38
N LYS A 220 -24.65 15.74 26.06
CA LYS A 220 -24.00 16.61 25.05
C LYS A 220 -24.26 18.11 25.27
N SER A 221 -25.47 18.48 25.67
CA SER A 221 -25.83 19.88 25.98
C SER A 221 -24.98 20.47 27.11
N LYS A 222 -24.72 19.69 28.17
CA LYS A 222 -23.91 20.12 29.31
C LYS A 222 -22.42 20.15 28.96
N ILE A 223 -21.96 19.25 28.08
CA ILE A 223 -20.58 19.25 27.59
C ILE A 223 -20.25 20.57 26.86
N PHE A 224 -21.11 21.03 25.97
CA PHE A 224 -20.88 22.30 25.27
C PHE A 224 -20.87 23.51 26.22
N GLU A 225 -21.76 23.54 27.21
CA GLU A 225 -21.77 24.59 28.24
C GLU A 225 -20.45 24.61 29.04
N LEU A 226 -19.93 23.44 29.41
CA LEU A 226 -18.66 23.30 30.12
C LEU A 226 -17.48 23.75 29.25
N ILE A 227 -17.46 23.39 27.96
CA ILE A 227 -16.44 23.84 27.00
C ILE A 227 -16.43 25.36 26.89
N ASP A 228 -17.59 26.00 26.71
CA ASP A 228 -17.67 27.46 26.58
C ASP A 228 -17.25 28.19 27.85
N ARG A 229 -17.61 27.65 29.02
CA ARG A 229 -17.15 28.20 30.32
C ARG A 229 -15.64 28.06 30.48
N MET A 230 -15.07 26.91 30.16
CA MET A 230 -13.63 26.67 30.28
C MET A 230 -12.79 27.50 29.30
N LYS A 231 -13.31 27.80 28.11
CA LYS A 231 -12.69 28.74 27.17
C LYS A 231 -12.67 30.18 27.68
N LYS A 232 -13.65 30.59 28.49
CA LYS A 232 -13.73 31.93 29.08
C LYS A 232 -12.79 32.13 30.29
N ILE A 233 -12.24 31.06 30.84
CA ILE A 233 -11.23 31.13 31.91
C ILE A 233 -9.89 31.49 31.27
N LYS A 234 -9.47 32.77 31.39
CA LYS A 234 -8.12 33.19 31.01
C LYS A 234 -7.09 32.35 31.78
N ALA A 235 -6.06 31.91 31.07
CA ALA A 235 -4.94 31.16 31.65
C ALA A 235 -4.25 31.99 32.75
#